data_AF-U2EE18-F1
#
_entry.id   AF-U2EE18-F1
#
_cell.length_a   1.000
_cell.length_b   1.000
_cell.length_c   1.000
_cell.angle_alpha   90.00
_cell.angle_beta   90.00
_cell.angle_gamma   90.00
#
_symmetry.space_group_name_H-M   'P 1'
#
loop_
_entity.id
_entity.type
_entity.pdbx_description
1 polymer ?
#
loop_
_entity_poly.entity_id
_entity_poly.type
_entity_poly.pdbx_seq_one_letter_code
_entity_poly.pdbx_strand_id
1 'polypeptide(L)'
;MKKKHALKIVIALLIIILGLIYINVNREYKPALTYIDAIEKVYNSNIHGMSIGVFKTEDLYDENVEIIYTATGDKYNNFSENSKEGVKIWEVKQLFLNIKSLKVVKEGLPKIPKSQDMVNYIIESNQDFSGKDTDKGIYHLTVYVNSKNYHIYIPHYYESNNSLNQVAEYVEYEPNEITKKLVNDIISQ
;
A
#
# COMPACT_ATOMS: atom_id res chain seq x y z
N MET A 1 -36.56 -40.01 27.79
CA MET A 1 -35.75 -39.79 26.56
C MET A 1 -35.67 -38.33 26.09
N LYS A 2 -36.72 -37.49 26.22
CA LYS A 2 -36.73 -36.12 25.67
C LYS A 2 -35.65 -35.16 26.22
N LYS A 3 -35.28 -35.25 27.52
CA LYS A 3 -34.28 -34.36 28.15
C LYS A 3 -32.85 -34.55 27.63
N LYS A 4 -32.44 -35.78 27.27
CA LYS A 4 -31.10 -36.05 26.71
C LYS A 4 -30.92 -35.49 25.30
N HIS A 5 -31.97 -35.45 24.49
CA HIS A 5 -31.93 -34.85 23.17
C HIS A 5 -31.86 -33.32 23.22
N ALA A 6 -32.62 -32.69 24.12
CA ALA A 6 -32.55 -31.25 24.34
C ALA A 6 -31.13 -30.80 24.77
N LEU A 7 -30.51 -31.54 25.69
CA LEU A 7 -29.14 -31.24 26.14
C LEU A 7 -28.11 -31.33 25.00
N LYS A 8 -28.22 -32.34 24.13
CA LYS A 8 -27.33 -32.50 22.97
C LYS A 8 -27.48 -31.35 21.97
N ILE A 9 -28.71 -30.85 21.76
CA ILE A 9 -28.97 -29.71 20.87
C ILE A 9 -28.37 -28.43 21.45
N VAL A 10 -28.49 -28.20 22.76
CA VAL A 10 -27.91 -27.01 23.42
C VAL A 10 -26.38 -27.02 23.33
N ILE A 11 -25.75 -28.18 23.55
CA ILE A 11 -24.28 -28.32 23.43
C ILE A 11 -23.83 -28.07 21.98
N ALA A 12 -24.55 -28.61 20.99
CA ALA A 12 -24.22 -28.39 19.58
C ALA A 12 -24.33 -26.90 19.19
N LEU A 13 -25.37 -26.20 19.65
CA LEU A 13 -25.53 -24.76 19.43
C LEU A 13 -24.41 -23.94 20.08
N LEU A 14 -24.00 -24.29 21.32
CA LEU A 14 -22.89 -23.64 21.99
C LEU A 14 -21.57 -23.81 21.22
N ILE A 15 -21.30 -25.01 20.68
CA ILE A 15 -20.11 -25.26 19.86
C ILE A 15 -20.13 -24.41 18.58
N ILE A 16 -21.28 -24.31 17.90
CA ILE A 16 -21.42 -23.47 16.70
C ILE A 16 -21.20 -21.99 17.04
N ILE A 17 -21.79 -21.50 18.13
CA ILE A 17 -21.62 -20.10 18.56
C ILE A 17 -20.17 -19.83 18.94
N LEU A 18 -19.51 -20.71 19.70
CA LEU A 18 -18.09 -20.58 20.03
C LEU A 18 -17.20 -20.64 18.79
N GLY A 19 -17.54 -21.48 17.80
CA GLY A 19 -16.86 -21.52 16.51
C GLY A 19 -17.02 -20.22 15.73
N LEU A 20 -18.22 -19.63 15.69
CA LEU A 20 -18.47 -18.34 15.04
C LEU A 20 -17.78 -17.18 15.76
N ILE A 21 -17.75 -17.18 17.10
CA ILE A 21 -16.99 -16.22 17.89
C ILE A 21 -15.49 -16.39 17.61
N TYR A 22 -14.97 -17.62 17.58
CA TYR A 22 -13.56 -17.88 17.26
C TYR A 22 -13.21 -17.41 15.83
N ILE A 23 -14.08 -17.63 14.84
CA ILE A 23 -13.89 -17.16 13.46
C ILE A 23 -13.96 -15.63 13.37
N ASN A 24 -14.87 -14.98 14.11
CA ASN A 24 -14.98 -13.51 14.12
C ASN A 24 -13.88 -12.83 14.93
N VAL A 25 -13.42 -13.43 16.04
CA VAL A 25 -12.32 -12.92 16.87
C VAL A 25 -10.97 -13.13 16.18
N ASN A 26 -10.81 -14.23 15.43
CA ASN A 26 -9.60 -14.52 14.63
C ASN A 26 -9.73 -14.16 13.16
N ARG A 27 -10.75 -13.37 12.76
CA ARG A 27 -10.59 -12.49 11.59
C ARG A 27 -9.65 -11.39 12.02
N GLU A 28 -8.38 -11.76 12.23
CA GLU A 28 -7.30 -10.80 12.34
C GLU A 28 -7.36 -9.97 11.07
N TYR A 29 -7.64 -8.69 11.25
CA TYR A 29 -7.42 -7.72 10.21
C TYR A 29 -5.94 -7.84 9.80
N LYS A 30 -5.69 -8.16 8.52
CA LYS A 30 -4.35 -8.32 7.96
C LYS A 30 -4.07 -7.14 7.04
N PRO A 31 -3.41 -6.07 7.55
CA PRO A 31 -3.18 -4.85 6.78
C PRO A 31 -2.51 -5.12 5.42
N ALA A 32 -1.61 -6.11 5.35
CA ALA A 32 -0.95 -6.48 4.10
C ALA A 32 -1.91 -6.96 3.01
N LEU A 33 -2.94 -7.75 3.38
CA LEU A 33 -3.94 -8.22 2.42
C LEU A 33 -4.82 -7.07 1.93
N THR A 34 -5.26 -6.21 2.85
CA THR A 34 -6.05 -5.03 2.52
C THR A 34 -5.33 -4.11 1.52
N TYR A 35 -4.00 -3.97 1.64
CA TYR A 35 -3.26 -3.17 0.69
C TYR A 35 -3.11 -3.80 -0.69
N ILE A 36 -2.81 -5.10 -0.74
CA ILE A 36 -2.71 -5.81 -2.02
C ILE A 36 -4.04 -5.71 -2.78
N ASP A 37 -5.16 -5.90 -2.08
CA ASP A 37 -6.51 -5.72 -2.65
C ASP A 37 -6.72 -4.28 -3.17
N ALA A 38 -6.21 -3.27 -2.46
CA ALA A 38 -6.27 -1.87 -2.89
C ALA A 38 -5.44 -1.63 -4.16
N ILE A 39 -4.20 -2.12 -4.24
CA ILE A 39 -3.36 -2.04 -5.44
C ILE A 39 -4.07 -2.67 -6.63
N GLU A 40 -4.60 -3.88 -6.45
CA GLU A 40 -5.31 -4.60 -7.52
C GLU A 40 -6.57 -3.85 -7.96
N LYS A 41 -7.37 -3.37 -7.02
CA LYS A 41 -8.56 -2.57 -7.32
C LYS A 41 -8.21 -1.32 -8.12
N VAL A 42 -7.18 -0.60 -7.68
CA VAL A 42 -6.70 0.63 -8.31
C VAL A 42 -6.23 0.35 -9.73
N TYR A 43 -5.24 -0.51 -9.92
CA TYR A 43 -4.65 -0.75 -11.24
C TYR A 43 -5.51 -1.59 -12.21
N ASN A 44 -6.57 -2.26 -11.72
CA ASN A 44 -7.59 -2.89 -12.57
C ASN A 44 -8.76 -1.94 -12.90
N SER A 45 -8.82 -0.74 -12.32
CA SER A 45 -9.85 0.25 -12.63
C SER A 45 -9.59 0.94 -13.97
N ASN A 46 -10.65 1.43 -14.61
CA ASN A 46 -10.56 2.20 -15.85
C ASN A 46 -10.12 3.65 -15.56
N ILE A 47 -8.83 3.81 -15.25
CA ILE A 47 -8.21 5.07 -14.87
C ILE A 47 -8.05 5.97 -16.09
N HIS A 48 -8.44 7.24 -15.99
CA HIS A 48 -8.30 8.22 -17.07
C HIS A 48 -6.96 8.97 -17.07
N GLY A 49 -6.30 9.06 -15.93
CA GLY A 49 -4.95 9.61 -15.79
C GLY A 49 -4.32 9.29 -14.45
N MET A 50 -3.01 9.43 -14.36
CA MET A 50 -2.23 9.18 -13.17
C MET A 50 -1.15 10.23 -13.03
N SER A 51 -0.97 10.73 -11.82
CA SER A 51 0.17 11.53 -11.41
C SER A 51 1.00 10.74 -10.41
N ILE A 52 2.32 10.87 -10.51
CA ILE A 52 3.26 10.29 -9.56
C ILE A 52 4.14 11.38 -8.98
N GLY A 53 4.52 11.19 -7.72
CA GLY A 53 5.45 12.05 -7.01
C GLY A 53 6.53 11.21 -6.35
N VAL A 54 7.78 11.64 -6.45
CA VAL A 54 8.89 11.03 -5.72
C VAL A 54 9.61 12.10 -4.94
N PHE A 55 9.69 11.85 -3.64
CA PHE A 55 10.22 12.78 -2.66
C PHE A 55 11.31 12.10 -1.87
N LYS A 56 12.34 12.85 -1.53
CA LYS A 56 13.42 12.41 -0.63
C LYS A 56 13.23 13.10 0.70
N THR A 57 13.39 12.37 1.79
CA THR A 57 13.21 12.88 3.13
C THR A 57 14.16 12.21 4.11
N GLU A 58 14.50 12.94 5.16
CA GLU A 58 15.26 12.43 6.31
C GLU A 58 14.34 11.79 7.35
N ASP A 59 13.04 12.09 7.32
CA ASP A 59 12.05 11.43 8.15
C ASP A 59 10.74 11.09 7.43
N LEU A 60 10.03 10.11 7.97
CA LEU A 60 8.87 9.53 7.31
C LEU A 60 7.58 10.28 7.68
N TYR A 61 7.73 11.44 8.32
CA TYR A 61 6.64 12.34 8.70
C TYR A 61 6.51 13.51 7.73
N ASP A 62 7.29 13.51 6.65
CA ASP A 62 7.15 14.46 5.55
C ASP A 62 7.36 15.92 5.99
N GLU A 63 8.06 16.14 7.12
CA GLU A 63 8.26 17.48 7.66
C GLU A 63 9.24 18.30 6.79
N ASN A 64 10.16 17.61 6.09
CA ASN A 64 11.17 18.21 5.22
C ASN A 64 11.44 17.35 3.98
N VAL A 65 10.51 17.35 3.02
CA VAL A 65 10.71 16.68 1.73
C VAL A 65 11.40 17.54 0.68
N GLU A 66 12.33 16.91 -0.01
CA GLU A 66 12.91 17.35 -1.28
C GLU A 66 12.16 16.66 -2.42
N ILE A 67 11.59 17.44 -3.34
CA ILE A 67 10.98 16.88 -4.56
C ILE A 67 12.11 16.38 -5.47
N ILE A 68 12.14 15.07 -5.74
CA ILE A 68 13.06 14.48 -6.73
C ILE A 68 12.46 14.62 -8.13
N TYR A 69 11.21 14.18 -8.30
CA TYR A 69 10.48 14.42 -9.54
C TYR A 69 8.96 14.26 -9.37
N THR A 70 8.22 14.81 -10.32
CA THR A 70 6.78 14.60 -10.48
C THR A 70 6.47 14.35 -11.94
N ALA A 71 5.53 13.46 -12.24
CA ALA A 71 5.06 13.21 -13.61
C ALA A 71 3.55 13.04 -13.63
N THR A 72 2.91 13.35 -14.76
CA THR A 72 1.47 13.14 -14.95
C THR A 72 1.23 12.66 -16.37
N GLY A 73 0.28 11.74 -16.54
CA GLY A 73 -0.14 11.23 -17.84
C GLY A 73 -1.60 10.83 -17.85
N ASP A 74 -2.24 10.89 -19.02
CA ASP A 74 -3.61 10.39 -19.24
C ASP A 74 -3.60 9.01 -19.90
N LYS A 75 -4.75 8.35 -20.02
CA LYS A 75 -4.88 7.00 -20.62
C LYS A 75 -4.74 6.94 -22.15
N TYR A 76 -4.73 8.08 -22.84
CA TYR A 76 -4.69 8.19 -24.30
C TYR A 76 -3.28 8.53 -24.82
N ASN A 77 -2.57 9.40 -24.11
CA ASN A 77 -1.13 9.66 -24.22
C ASN A 77 -0.30 8.67 -23.39
N ASN A 78 -0.98 7.96 -22.49
CA ASN A 78 -0.76 6.62 -21.97
C ASN A 78 0.68 6.25 -21.67
N PHE A 79 1.25 6.74 -20.56
CA PHE A 79 2.45 6.14 -19.96
C PHE A 79 3.51 5.73 -20.99
N SER A 80 3.67 6.51 -22.07
CA SER A 80 4.24 5.93 -23.28
C SER A 80 5.66 5.52 -22.90
N GLU A 81 5.97 4.22 -22.98
CA GLU A 81 7.28 3.66 -22.62
C GLU A 81 8.41 4.29 -23.48
N ASN A 82 8.01 5.11 -24.46
CA ASN A 82 8.85 5.82 -25.40
C ASN A 82 9.12 7.28 -24.98
N SER A 83 8.48 7.77 -23.91
CA SER A 83 8.69 9.10 -23.31
C SER A 83 9.29 8.96 -21.91
N LYS A 84 10.12 9.93 -21.49
CA LYS A 84 10.78 9.88 -20.17
C LYS A 84 9.76 9.79 -19.04
N GLU A 85 8.73 10.62 -19.07
CA GLU A 85 7.66 10.66 -18.08
C GLU A 85 6.83 9.38 -18.11
N GLY A 86 6.55 8.84 -19.30
CA GLY A 86 5.81 7.59 -19.44
C GLY A 86 6.55 6.39 -18.87
N VAL A 87 7.87 6.29 -19.11
CA VAL A 87 8.73 5.28 -18.47
C VAL A 87 8.68 5.39 -16.96
N LYS A 88 8.79 6.59 -16.38
CA LYS A 88 8.73 6.79 -14.92
C LYS A 88 7.40 6.33 -14.34
N ILE A 89 6.31 6.70 -15.00
CA ILE A 89 5.00 6.30 -14.55
C ILE A 89 4.80 4.78 -14.65
N TRP A 90 5.33 4.16 -15.70
CA TRP A 90 5.37 2.70 -15.83
C TRP A 90 6.19 2.05 -14.70
N GLU A 91 7.39 2.54 -14.40
CA GLU A 91 8.25 2.03 -13.34
C GLU A 91 7.57 2.08 -11.97
N VAL A 92 6.95 3.22 -11.62
CA VAL A 92 6.20 3.36 -10.36
C VAL A 92 5.03 2.39 -10.32
N LYS A 93 4.27 2.24 -11.41
CA LYS A 93 3.22 1.22 -11.50
C LYS A 93 3.75 -0.19 -11.28
N GLN A 94 4.87 -0.55 -11.90
CA GLN A 94 5.50 -1.86 -11.71
C GLN A 94 5.96 -2.05 -10.26
N LEU A 95 6.47 -1.01 -9.60
CA LEU A 95 6.85 -1.07 -8.19
C LEU A 95 5.65 -1.46 -7.32
N PHE A 96 4.52 -0.77 -7.47
CA PHE A 96 3.31 -1.09 -6.70
C PHE A 96 2.81 -2.51 -7.01
N LEU A 97 2.75 -2.92 -8.28
CA LEU A 97 2.34 -4.27 -8.65
C LEU A 97 3.28 -5.37 -8.14
N ASN A 98 4.57 -5.07 -7.96
CA ASN A 98 5.56 -6.00 -7.44
C ASN A 98 5.40 -6.27 -5.94
N ILE A 99 4.75 -5.38 -5.18
CA ILE A 99 4.59 -5.50 -3.71
C ILE A 99 3.90 -6.81 -3.32
N LYS A 100 2.95 -7.30 -4.13
CA LYS A 100 2.27 -8.58 -3.90
C LYS A 100 3.19 -9.80 -3.87
N SER A 101 4.38 -9.68 -4.47
CA SER A 101 5.39 -10.75 -4.50
C SER A 101 6.36 -10.69 -3.33
N LEU A 102 6.30 -9.63 -2.53
CA LEU A 102 7.24 -9.39 -1.45
C LEU A 102 6.82 -10.12 -0.19
N LYS A 103 7.83 -10.52 0.58
CA LYS A 103 7.64 -11.17 1.87
C LYS A 103 7.38 -10.09 2.93
N VAL A 104 6.29 -10.24 3.65
CA VAL A 104 5.99 -9.41 4.83
C VAL A 104 7.00 -9.75 5.93
N VAL A 105 7.71 -8.73 6.42
CA VAL A 105 8.65 -8.83 7.54
C VAL A 105 7.90 -8.59 8.84
N LYS A 106 7.06 -7.56 8.87
CA LYS A 106 6.35 -7.11 10.07
C LYS A 106 5.09 -6.30 9.71
N GLU A 107 4.08 -6.41 10.56
CA GLU A 107 2.85 -5.61 10.50
C GLU A 107 2.69 -4.78 11.78
N GLY A 108 2.04 -3.62 11.69
CA GLY A 108 1.65 -2.80 12.84
C GLY A 108 2.81 -2.07 13.52
N LEU A 109 3.80 -1.58 12.76
CA LEU A 109 4.89 -0.76 13.31
C LEU A 109 4.39 0.65 13.67
N PRO A 110 4.32 1.06 14.96
CA PRO A 110 3.78 2.36 15.36
C PRO A 110 4.71 3.55 15.03
N LYS A 111 5.99 3.27 14.72
CA LYS A 111 7.03 4.24 14.33
C LYS A 111 8.10 3.53 13.52
N ILE A 112 8.45 4.09 12.37
CA ILE A 112 9.70 3.74 11.72
C ILE A 112 10.81 4.47 12.50
N PRO A 113 11.91 3.79 12.90
CA PRO A 113 12.93 4.43 13.73
C PRO A 113 13.46 5.69 13.04
N LYS A 114 13.36 6.87 13.68
CA LYS A 114 14.10 8.06 13.24
C LYS A 114 15.58 7.70 13.33
N SER A 115 16.21 7.46 12.19
CA SER A 115 17.65 7.28 12.08
C SER A 115 18.18 8.50 11.35
N GLN A 116 19.08 9.22 12.01
CA GLN A 116 19.72 10.44 11.47
C GLN A 116 20.56 10.18 10.20
N ASP A 117 20.75 8.91 9.81
CA ASP A 117 21.53 8.51 8.64
C ASP A 117 20.69 7.78 7.56
N MET A 118 19.36 7.78 7.67
CA MET A 118 18.49 7.13 6.70
C MET A 118 17.91 8.14 5.72
N VAL A 119 18.44 8.15 4.49
CA VAL A 119 17.74 8.79 3.36
C VAL A 119 16.56 7.89 3.00
N ASN A 120 15.35 8.42 3.09
CA ASN A 120 14.14 7.71 2.69
C ASN A 120 13.57 8.36 1.43
N TYR A 121 12.88 7.54 0.64
CA TYR A 121 12.10 8.02 -0.50
C TYR A 121 10.62 7.74 -0.27
N ILE A 122 9.79 8.76 -0.49
CA ILE A 122 8.34 8.63 -0.58
C ILE A 122 8.01 8.53 -2.06
N ILE A 123 7.31 7.47 -2.46
CA ILE A 123 6.86 7.26 -3.83
C ILE A 123 5.33 7.19 -3.80
N GLU A 124 4.72 8.15 -4.47
CA GLU A 124 3.28 8.34 -4.52
C GLU A 124 2.74 8.08 -5.92
N SER A 125 1.56 7.47 -5.98
CA SER A 125 0.78 7.28 -7.19
C SER A 125 -0.65 7.71 -6.91
N ASN A 126 -1.07 8.79 -7.56
CA ASN A 126 -2.41 9.34 -7.47
C ASN A 126 -3.11 9.15 -8.82
N GLN A 127 -4.24 8.46 -8.82
CA GLN A 127 -4.97 8.05 -10.00
C GLN A 127 -6.30 8.78 -10.11
N ASP A 128 -6.63 9.26 -11.30
CA ASP A 128 -7.95 9.78 -11.65
C ASP A 128 -8.54 10.82 -10.66
N PHE A 129 -7.69 11.70 -10.10
CA PHE A 129 -8.07 12.75 -9.13
C PHE A 129 -9.10 13.77 -9.65
N SER A 130 -9.44 13.71 -10.94
CA SER A 130 -10.39 14.60 -11.62
C SER A 130 -11.46 13.87 -12.44
N GLY A 131 -11.59 12.54 -12.31
CA GLY A 131 -12.54 11.74 -13.09
C GLY A 131 -13.98 11.82 -12.58
N LYS A 132 -14.95 11.55 -13.46
CA LYS A 132 -16.39 11.44 -13.11
C LYS A 132 -16.73 10.25 -12.20
N ASP A 133 -15.72 9.47 -11.81
CA ASP A 133 -15.83 8.22 -11.07
C ASP A 133 -15.29 8.32 -9.63
N THR A 134 -15.06 9.54 -9.10
CA THR A 134 -14.55 9.84 -7.73
C THR A 134 -15.18 9.03 -6.60
N ASP A 135 -16.38 8.52 -6.82
CA ASP A 135 -17.20 7.67 -5.96
C ASP A 135 -16.76 6.19 -5.93
N LYS A 136 -15.73 5.77 -6.71
CA LYS A 136 -15.30 4.36 -6.82
C LYS A 136 -14.15 3.92 -5.90
N GLY A 137 -13.49 4.80 -5.15
CA GLY A 137 -12.65 4.40 -4.00
C GLY A 137 -11.28 5.05 -3.87
N ILE A 138 -10.28 4.25 -3.49
CA ILE A 138 -8.90 4.68 -3.20
C ILE A 138 -8.22 5.07 -4.51
N TYR A 139 -7.62 6.24 -4.56
CA TYR A 139 -6.88 6.75 -5.72
C TYR A 139 -5.42 7.04 -5.41
N HIS A 140 -5.06 7.10 -4.13
CA HIS A 140 -3.74 7.46 -3.67
C HIS A 140 -3.06 6.25 -3.04
N LEU A 141 -1.96 5.82 -3.65
CA LEU A 141 -1.06 4.80 -3.14
C LEU A 141 0.27 5.45 -2.79
N THR A 142 0.79 5.15 -1.61
CA THR A 142 2.07 5.68 -1.12
C THR A 142 2.91 4.54 -0.59
N VAL A 143 4.19 4.51 -0.97
CA VAL A 143 5.19 3.64 -0.35
C VAL A 143 6.38 4.46 0.12
N TYR A 144 6.96 4.02 1.23
CA TYR A 144 8.22 4.54 1.73
C TYR A 144 9.32 3.52 1.47
N VAL A 145 10.48 3.99 1.02
CA VAL A 145 11.62 3.14 0.71
C VAL A 145 12.83 3.63 1.49
N ASN A 146 13.42 2.72 2.26
CA ASN A 146 14.70 2.98 2.90
C ASN A 146 15.83 2.81 1.86
N SER A 147 16.58 3.86 1.58
CA SER A 147 17.62 3.83 0.53
C SER A 147 18.79 2.89 0.80
N LYS A 148 19.04 2.51 2.06
CA LYS A 148 20.17 1.67 2.45
C LYS A 148 19.91 0.19 2.23
N ASN A 149 18.69 -0.26 2.53
CA ASN A 149 18.33 -1.68 2.46
C ASN A 149 17.16 -1.98 1.52
N TYR A 150 16.54 -0.96 0.92
CA TYR A 150 15.41 -1.05 0.00
C TYR A 150 14.11 -1.60 0.60
N HIS A 151 14.02 -1.71 1.94
CA HIS A 151 12.78 -2.14 2.57
C HIS A 151 11.65 -1.18 2.22
N ILE A 152 10.50 -1.75 1.89
CA ILE A 152 9.28 -0.99 1.58
C ILE A 152 8.41 -0.96 2.83
N TYR A 153 7.95 0.23 3.18
CA TYR A 153 6.96 0.45 4.22
C TYR A 153 5.71 1.04 3.59
N ILE A 154 4.57 0.43 3.88
CA ILE A 154 3.29 0.93 3.40
C ILE A 154 2.44 1.33 4.61
N PRO A 155 1.90 2.56 4.63
CA PRO A 155 1.00 3.01 5.68
C PRO A 155 -0.28 2.19 5.69
N HIS A 156 -0.80 1.90 6.89
CA HIS A 156 -2.04 1.15 7.12
C HIS A 156 -3.30 1.91 6.63
N TYR A 157 -3.20 3.14 6.14
CA TYR A 157 -4.37 3.98 5.83
C TYR A 157 -4.36 4.53 4.39
N TYR A 158 -5.54 4.48 3.73
CA TYR A 158 -5.77 4.86 2.33
C TYR A 158 -6.96 5.81 2.14
N GLU A 159 -7.17 6.82 2.99
CA GLU A 159 -8.17 7.85 2.67
C GLU A 159 -7.51 9.11 2.12
N SER A 160 -8.12 9.65 1.05
CA SER A 160 -7.59 10.73 0.22
C SER A 160 -7.44 12.08 0.91
N ASN A 161 -7.90 12.23 2.15
CA ASN A 161 -8.11 13.55 2.77
C ASN A 161 -7.38 13.77 4.11
N ASN A 162 -6.71 12.76 4.67
CA ASN A 162 -5.92 12.95 5.89
C ASN A 162 -4.45 13.06 5.51
N SER A 163 -3.85 14.20 5.85
CA SER A 163 -2.41 14.44 5.78
C SER A 163 -1.62 13.29 6.42
N LEU A 164 -0.58 12.83 5.71
CA LEU A 164 0.29 11.68 6.01
C LEU A 164 0.80 11.65 7.47
N ASN A 165 0.88 12.81 8.12
CA ASN A 165 1.34 13.02 9.50
C ASN A 165 0.51 12.32 10.59
N GLN A 166 -0.60 11.66 10.24
CA GLN A 166 -1.44 10.92 11.20
C GLN A 166 -1.28 9.40 11.14
N VAL A 167 -0.51 8.85 10.19
CA VAL A 167 -0.39 7.39 10.08
C VAL A 167 0.65 6.86 11.06
N ALA A 168 0.17 6.18 12.10
CA ALA A 168 1.04 5.56 13.10
C ALA A 168 1.55 4.19 12.65
N GLU A 169 0.83 3.42 11.83
CA GLU A 169 1.12 2.00 11.59
C GLU A 169 1.52 1.69 10.15
N TYR A 170 2.53 0.84 9.99
CA TYR A 170 3.04 0.40 8.68
C TYR A 170 3.16 -1.13 8.59
N VAL A 171 3.10 -1.62 7.35
CA VAL A 171 3.57 -2.95 6.96
C VAL A 171 4.93 -2.84 6.31
N GLU A 172 5.88 -3.62 6.79
CA GLU A 172 7.24 -3.71 6.26
C GLU A 172 7.39 -4.93 5.35
N TYR A 173 7.97 -4.73 4.17
CA TYR A 173 8.23 -5.76 3.18
C TYR A 173 9.73 -5.87 2.85
N GLU A 174 10.20 -7.11 2.75
CA GLU A 174 11.57 -7.45 2.35
C GLU A 174 11.71 -7.26 0.82
N PRO A 175 12.71 -6.51 0.34
CA PRO A 175 12.85 -6.27 -1.09
C PRO A 175 13.44 -7.47 -1.82
N ASN A 176 12.95 -7.70 -3.04
CA ASN A 176 13.58 -8.59 -4.01
C ASN A 176 14.44 -7.80 -5.03
N GLU A 177 15.15 -8.50 -5.91
CA GLU A 177 16.00 -7.86 -6.92
C GLU A 177 15.21 -6.94 -7.88
N ILE A 178 13.97 -7.31 -8.20
CA ILE A 178 13.07 -6.49 -9.02
C ILE A 178 12.76 -5.16 -8.30
N THR A 179 12.50 -5.22 -7.00
CA THR A 179 12.24 -4.04 -6.16
C THR A 179 13.44 -3.10 -6.17
N LYS A 180 14.64 -3.63 -5.89
CA LYS A 180 15.87 -2.84 -5.86
C LYS A 180 16.12 -2.16 -7.20
N LYS A 181 15.96 -2.90 -8.30
CA LYS A 181 16.08 -2.36 -9.66
C LYS A 181 15.08 -1.24 -9.91
N LEU A 182 13.79 -1.47 -9.67
CA LEU A 182 12.74 -0.47 -9.90
C LEU A 182 12.96 0.79 -9.05
N VAL A 183 13.29 0.64 -7.77
CA VAL A 183 13.61 1.78 -6.89
C VAL A 183 14.78 2.56 -7.46
N ASN A 184 15.87 1.90 -7.86
CA ASN A 184 17.02 2.57 -8.45
C ASN A 184 16.66 3.29 -9.75
N ASP A 185 15.95 2.62 -10.66
CA ASP A 185 15.51 3.20 -11.92
C ASP A 185 14.64 4.45 -11.68
N ILE A 186 13.76 4.40 -10.66
CA ILE A 186 12.91 5.51 -10.25
C ILE A 186 13.74 6.70 -9.72
N ILE A 187 14.71 6.47 -8.83
CA ILE A 187 15.43 7.55 -8.11
C ILE A 187 16.69 8.08 -8.82
N SER A 188 17.27 7.35 -9.77
CA SER A 188 18.64 7.60 -10.28
C SER A 188 18.78 8.62 -11.43
N GLN A 189 17.95 9.67 -11.50
CA GLN A 189 18.02 10.65 -12.60
C GLN A 189 17.98 12.10 -12.13
#